data_AF-W4E5V2-F1
#
_entry.id   AF-W4E5V2-F1
#
_cell.length_a   1.000
_cell.length_b   1.000
_cell.length_c   1.000
_cell.angle_alpha   90.00
_cell.angle_beta   90.00
_cell.angle_gamma   90.00
#
_symmetry.space_group_name_H-M   'P 1'
#
loop_
_entity.id
_entity.type
_entity.pdbx_description
1 polymer ?
#
loop_
_entity_poly.entity_id
_entity_poly.type
_entity_poly.pdbx_seq_one_letter_code
_entity_poly.pdbx_strand_id
1 'polypeptide(L)' 'MHLIIMDDNHIDPLKWSPLIYNFRHYFGLGHQLGKTYRAET' A
#
# COMPACT_ATOMS: atom_id res chain seq x y z
N MET A 1 17.87 -10.28 2.59
CA MET A 1 17.43 -9.43 3.72
C MET A 1 17.13 -8.06 3.16
N HIS A 2 15.85 -7.75 2.87
CA HIS A 2 15.49 -6.43 2.34
C HIS A 2 15.04 -5.56 3.51
N LEU A 3 15.89 -4.60 3.88
CA LEU A 3 15.61 -3.56 4.85
C LEU A 3 14.84 -2.46 4.10
N ILE A 4 13.54 -2.32 4.36
CA ILE A 4 12.78 -1.20 3.78
C ILE A 4 13.02 0.01 4.68
N ILE A 5 14.03 0.82 4.34
CA ILE A 5 14.19 2.16 4.91
C ILE A 5 13.17 3.05 4.19
N MET A 6 12.09 3.41 4.87
CA MET A 6 11.14 4.40 4.37
C MET A 6 11.63 5.77 4.80
N ASP A 7 12.41 6.42 3.95
CA ASP A 7 12.83 7.82 4.13
C ASP A 7 11.73 8.81 3.70
N ASP A 8 10.49 8.42 3.93
CA ASP A 8 9.30 9.20 3.62
C ASP A 8 8.26 8.81 4.67
N ASN A 9 7.52 9.79 5.22
CA ASN A 9 6.49 9.53 6.23
C ASN A 9 5.31 8.67 5.71
N HIS A 10 5.41 8.17 4.47
CA HIS A 10 4.38 7.45 3.76
C HIS A 10 4.94 6.19 3.11
N ILE A 11 4.19 5.10 3.25
CA ILE A 11 4.49 3.83 2.60
C ILE A 11 3.86 3.84 1.21
N ASP A 12 4.65 3.68 0.15
CA ASP A 12 4.11 3.47 -1.19
C ASP A 12 3.57 2.03 -1.31
N PRO A 13 2.24 1.82 -1.34
CA PRO A 13 1.64 0.50 -1.34
C PRO A 13 1.99 -0.34 -2.57
N LEU A 14 2.35 0.29 -3.70
CA LEU A 14 2.74 -0.42 -4.91
C LEU A 14 4.13 -1.05 -4.80
N LYS A 15 5.05 -0.44 -4.03
CA LYS A 15 6.44 -0.93 -3.88
C LYS A 15 6.54 -2.17 -3.00
N TRP A 16 5.80 -2.21 -1.89
CA TRP A 16 5.87 -3.35 -0.96
C TRP A 16 4.83 -4.44 -1.24
N SER A 17 3.84 -4.17 -2.10
CA SER A 17 2.87 -5.16 -2.61
C SER A 17 2.19 -5.99 -1.48
N PRO A 18 1.42 -5.36 -0.59
CA PRO A 18 0.76 -6.05 0.51
C PRO A 18 -0.27 -7.09 0.07
N LEU A 19 -0.44 -8.10 0.92
CA LEU A 19 -1.54 -9.07 0.83
C LEU A 19 -2.64 -8.72 1.84
N ILE A 20 -3.85 -8.54 1.33
CA ILE A 20 -5.05 -8.28 2.11
C ILE A 20 -5.74 -9.62 2.41
N TYR A 21 -6.00 -9.91 3.69
CA TYR A 21 -6.71 -11.11 4.09
C TYR A 21 -8.21 -10.82 4.28
N ASN A 22 -9.06 -11.46 3.48
CA ASN A 22 -10.50 -11.25 3.51
C ASN A 22 -11.23 -12.58 3.26
N PHE A 23 -12.18 -12.95 4.11
CA PHE A 23 -12.93 -14.22 4.05
C PHE A 23 -12.08 -15.50 3.85
N ARG A 24 -10.90 -15.59 4.48
CA ARG A 24 -9.92 -16.70 4.29
C ARG A 24 -9.24 -16.74 2.92
N HIS A 25 -9.26 -15.64 2.18
CA HIS A 25 -8.54 -15.49 0.93
C HIS A 25 -7.55 -14.32 1.03
N TYR A 26 -6.39 -14.48 0.36
CA TYR A 26 -5.41 -13.42 0.20
C TYR A 26 -5.62 -12.72 -1.13
N PHE A 27 -5.66 -11.39 -1.10
CA PHE A 27 -5.83 -10.54 -2.26
C PHE A 27 -4.64 -9.59 -2.39
N GLY A 28 -4.19 -9.35 -3.62
CA GLY A 28 -3.25 -8.27 -3.92
C GLY A 28 -3.96 -6.92 -4.00
N LEU A 29 -3.18 -5.86 -4.18
CA LEU A 29 -3.74 -4.53 -4.47
C LEU A 29 -4.37 -4.48 -5.86
N GLY A 30 -5.51 -3.79 -5.96
CA GLY A 30 -6.12 -3.38 -7.23
C GLY A 30 -5.66 -2.00 -7.68
N HIS A 31 -6.27 -1.50 -8.75
CA HIS A 31 -6.03 -0.14 -9.24
C HIS A 31 -6.46 0.92 -8.22
N GLN A 32 -5.66 1.96 -8.06
CA GLN A 32 -6.03 3.12 -7.24
C GLN A 32 -7.24 3.83 -7.84
N LEU A 33 -8.26 4.08 -7.00
CA LEU A 33 -9.52 4.71 -7.42
C LEU A 33 -9.54 6.23 -7.23
N GLY A 34 -8.58 6.79 -6.49
CA GLY A 34 -8.48 8.24 -6.25
C GLY A 34 -7.66 8.57 -5.01
N LYS A 35 -7.70 9.85 -4.63
CA LYS A 35 -7.14 10.37 -3.38
C LYS A 35 -8.29 10.91 -2.52
N THR A 36 -8.15 10.84 -1.20
CA THR A 36 -9.11 11.50 -0.28
C THR A 36 -8.85 13.00 -0.24
N TYR A 37 -9.82 13.79 0.23
CA TYR A 37 -9.68 15.25 0.38
C TYR A 37 -8.48 15.68 1.24
N ARG A 38 -8.02 14.83 2.16
CA ARG A 38 -6.92 15.09 3.09
C ARG A 38 -5.58 14.54 2.61
N ALA A 39 -5.52 13.94 1.42
CA ALA A 39 -4.25 13.49 0.87
C ALA A 39 -3.45 14.72 0.43
N GLU A 40 -2.22 14.83 0.93
CA GLU A 40 -1.28 15.88 0.51
C GLU A 40 -0.99 15.74 -1.00
N THR A 41 -0.75 16.88 -1.67
CA THR A 41 -0.55 16.94 -3.13
C THR A 41 0.90 16.69 -3.49
#